data_AF-A0A8J8FSE7-F1
#
_entry.id   AF-A0A8J8FSE7-F1
#
_cell.length_a   1.000
_cell.length_b   1.000
_cell.length_c   1.000
_cell.angle_alpha   90.00
_cell.angle_beta   90.00
_cell.angle_gamma   90.00
#
_symmetry.space_group_name_H-M   'P 1'
#
loop_
_entity.id
_entity.type
_entity.pdbx_description
1 polymer ?
#
loop_
_entity_poly.entity_id
_entity_poly.type
_entity_poly.pdbx_seq_one_letter_code
_entity_poly.pdbx_strand_id
1 'polypeptide(L)'
;MIDYQPLYKVLLDAKADAWVDMLPSQLAQAFDLSANGNAAAWLDTIEQLLNVLPSTISLNANQVKAGEGSDLDELSRAMLLEQLK
;
A
#
# COMPACT_ATOMS: atom_id res chain seq x y z
N MET A 1 -7.84 -7.68 -0.85
CA MET A 1 -6.67 -8.30 -0.13
C MET A 1 -5.40 -7.99 -0.91
N ILE A 2 -4.35 -7.52 -0.22
CA ILE A 2 -3.10 -7.05 -0.84
C ILE A 2 -2.42 -8.19 -1.62
N ASP A 3 -2.03 -7.91 -2.87
CA ASP A 3 -1.25 -8.84 -3.69
C ASP A 3 0.24 -8.81 -3.32
N TYR A 4 0.75 -9.91 -2.77
CA TYR A 4 2.16 -10.07 -2.40
C TYR A 4 3.02 -10.77 -3.46
N GLN A 5 2.45 -11.16 -4.61
CA GLN A 5 3.23 -11.78 -5.70
C GLN A 5 4.43 -10.93 -6.15
N PRO A 6 4.34 -9.59 -6.26
CA PRO A 6 5.50 -8.77 -6.61
C PRO A 6 6.66 -8.90 -5.60
N LEU A 7 6.33 -8.98 -4.30
CA LEU A 7 7.32 -9.16 -3.24
C LEU A 7 8.02 -10.52 -3.37
N TYR A 8 7.25 -11.60 -3.55
CA TYR A 8 7.82 -12.94 -3.70
C TYR A 8 8.78 -13.02 -4.87
N LYS A 9 8.43 -12.40 -6.00
CA LYS A 9 9.31 -12.33 -7.17
C LYS A 9 10.62 -11.64 -6.85
N VAL A 10 10.57 -10.47 -6.20
CA VAL A 10 11.78 -9.73 -5.80
C VAL A 10 12.65 -10.54 -4.84
N LEU A 11 12.04 -11.29 -3.91
CA LEU A 11 12.78 -12.15 -2.99
C LEU A 11 13.46 -13.33 -3.69
N LEU A 12 12.79 -13.97 -4.65
CA LEU A 12 13.39 -15.03 -5.47
C LEU A 12 14.56 -14.51 -6.31
N ASP A 13 14.39 -13.33 -6.92
CA ASP A 13 15.44 -12.67 -7.68
C ASP A 13 16.65 -12.34 -6.78
N ALA A 14 16.40 -12.03 -5.50
CA ALA A 14 17.42 -11.79 -4.47
C ALA A 14 17.96 -13.05 -3.78
N LYS A 15 17.57 -14.26 -4.21
CA LYS A 15 17.97 -15.55 -3.60
C LYS A 15 17.54 -15.73 -2.13
N ALA A 16 16.40 -15.13 -1.78
CA ALA A 16 15.78 -15.24 -0.47
C ALA A 16 14.63 -16.28 -0.45
N ASP A 17 14.83 -17.43 -1.09
CA ASP A 17 13.84 -18.48 -1.31
C ASP A 17 13.18 -18.96 0.00
N ALA A 18 13.98 -19.11 1.06
CA ALA A 18 13.49 -19.52 2.38
C ALA A 18 12.41 -18.58 2.95
N TRP A 19 12.46 -17.29 2.62
CA TRP A 19 11.42 -16.34 3.05
C TRP A 19 10.14 -16.54 2.24
N VAL A 20 10.26 -16.81 0.95
CA VAL A 20 9.10 -17.07 0.07
C VAL A 20 8.34 -18.32 0.50
N ASP A 21 9.04 -19.33 1.02
CA ASP A 21 8.42 -20.54 1.56
C ASP A 21 7.61 -20.29 2.84
N MET A 22 8.05 -19.34 3.68
CA MET A 22 7.45 -19.08 5.00
C MET A 22 6.34 -18.03 4.96
N LEU A 23 6.55 -16.94 4.21
CA LEU A 23 5.69 -15.75 4.22
C LEU A 23 4.20 -16.03 3.92
N PRO A 24 3.82 -16.89 2.96
CA PRO A 24 2.40 -17.12 2.66
C PRO A 24 1.60 -17.58 3.88
N SER A 25 2.14 -18.52 4.65
CA SER A 25 1.51 -19.03 5.87
C SER A 25 1.44 -17.98 6.98
N GLN A 26 2.50 -17.19 7.14
CA GLN A 26 2.58 -16.14 8.15
C GLN A 26 1.62 -14.98 7.85
N LEU A 27 1.50 -14.60 6.57
CA LEU A 27 0.56 -13.57 6.12
C LEU A 27 -0.88 -14.04 6.30
N ALA A 28 -1.19 -15.29 5.95
CA ALA A 28 -2.53 -15.85 6.17
C ALA A 28 -2.93 -15.83 7.65
N GLN A 29 -1.98 -16.11 8.56
CA GLN A 29 -2.22 -16.03 10.00
C GLN A 29 -2.33 -14.59 10.51
N ALA A 30 -1.47 -13.69 10.04
CA ALA A 30 -1.46 -12.29 10.49
C ALA A 30 -2.71 -11.51 10.01
N PHE A 31 -3.23 -11.87 8.85
CA PHE A 31 -4.44 -11.28 8.26
C PHE A 31 -5.70 -12.12 8.47
N ASP A 32 -5.75 -12.96 9.51
CA ASP A 32 -7.02 -13.52 9.98
C ASP A 32 -7.90 -12.39 10.53
N LEU A 33 -8.77 -11.86 9.67
CA LEU A 33 -9.63 -10.70 9.93
C LEU A 33 -10.72 -10.99 10.98
N SER A 34 -10.88 -12.25 11.42
CA SER A 34 -11.82 -12.59 12.50
C SER A 34 -11.42 -11.98 13.85
N ALA A 35 -10.14 -11.64 14.04
CA ALA A 35 -9.61 -11.06 15.28
C ALA A 35 -9.52 -9.52 15.27
N ASN A 36 -9.63 -8.87 14.10
CA ASN A 36 -9.34 -7.45 13.93
C ASN A 36 -10.59 -6.67 13.49
N GLY A 37 -11.34 -6.13 14.46
CA GLY A 37 -12.65 -5.51 14.24
C GLY A 37 -12.70 -4.36 13.22
N ASN A 38 -11.59 -3.65 13.01
CA ASN A 38 -11.52 -2.52 12.06
C ASN A 38 -10.67 -2.79 10.80
N ALA A 39 -10.03 -3.97 10.70
CA ALA A 39 -9.10 -4.23 9.59
C ALA A 39 -9.80 -4.26 8.23
N ALA A 40 -11.04 -4.77 8.17
CA ALA A 40 -11.84 -4.75 6.95
C ALA A 40 -12.08 -3.31 6.46
N ALA A 41 -12.50 -2.41 7.37
CA ALA A 41 -12.77 -1.02 7.02
C ALA A 41 -11.51 -0.30 6.50
N TRP A 42 -10.34 -0.54 7.10
CA TRP A 42 -9.09 0.05 6.62
C TRP A 42 -8.64 -0.50 5.27
N LEU A 43 -8.83 -1.79 5.02
CA LEU A 43 -8.55 -2.38 3.71
C LEU A 43 -9.46 -1.80 2.63
N ASP A 44 -10.75 -1.62 2.94
CA ASP A 44 -11.71 -0.99 2.03
C ASP A 44 -11.31 0.47 1.72
N THR A 45 -10.85 1.23 2.72
CA THR A 45 -10.33 2.59 2.50
C THR A 45 -9.12 2.58 1.57
N ILE A 46 -8.17 1.65 1.75
CA ILE A 46 -7.00 1.53 0.88
C ILE A 46 -7.41 1.20 -0.57
N GLU A 47 -8.39 0.33 -0.77
CA GLU A 47 -8.90 -0.02 -2.11
C GLU A 47 -9.63 1.14 -2.80
N GLN A 48 -10.15 2.11 -2.02
CA GLN A 48 -10.81 3.31 -2.54
C GLN A 48 -9.88 4.49 -2.82
N LEU A 49 -8.60 4.40 -2.41
CA LEU A 49 -7.63 5.47 -2.66
C LEU A 49 -7.44 5.67 -4.16
N LEU A 50 -7.39 6.94 -4.56
CA LEU A 50 -7.15 7.33 -5.93
C LEU A 50 -5.77 6.82 -6.39
N ASN A 51 -5.76 6.00 -7.44
CA ASN A 51 -4.54 5.51 -8.06
C ASN A 51 -3.96 6.58 -9.00
N VAL A 52 -3.32 7.60 -8.42
CA VAL A 52 -2.69 8.70 -9.16
C VAL A 52 -1.17 8.52 -9.11
N LEU A 53 -0.55 8.49 -10.28
CA LEU A 53 0.90 8.51 -10.39
C LEU A 53 1.39 9.94 -10.13
N PRO A 54 2.14 10.19 -9.05
CA PRO A 54 2.66 11.52 -8.78
C PRO A 54 3.67 11.92 -9.85
N SER A 55 3.69 13.20 -10.22
CA SER A 55 4.64 13.73 -11.20
C SER A 55 6.08 13.78 -10.66
N THR A 56 6.23 13.88 -9.35
CA THR A 56 7.52 13.93 -8.65
C THR A 56 7.53 13.01 -7.44
N ILE A 57 8.67 12.39 -7.14
CA ILE A 57 8.86 11.57 -5.94
C ILE A 57 10.20 11.94 -5.32
N SER A 58 10.18 12.42 -4.08
CA SER A 58 11.37 12.77 -3.32
C SER A 58 11.41 11.95 -2.02
N LEU A 59 12.34 11.00 -1.96
CA LEU A 59 12.57 10.10 -0.82
C LEU A 59 13.94 10.34 -0.15
N ASN A 60 14.75 11.26 -0.68
CA ASN A 60 16.14 11.49 -0.27
C ASN A 60 16.32 12.81 0.51
N ALA A 61 15.23 13.42 0.95
CA ALA A 61 15.23 14.63 1.76
C ALA A 61 14.76 14.31 3.19
N ASN A 62 14.78 15.30 4.07
CA ASN A 62 14.19 15.18 5.42
C ASN A 62 12.65 15.09 5.43
N GLN A 63 12.03 14.83 4.27
CA GLN A 63 10.59 14.66 4.08
C GLN A 63 10.32 13.68 2.95
N VAL A 64 9.20 12.96 3.05
CA VAL A 64 8.64 12.19 1.93
C VAL A 64 7.68 13.10 1.18
N LYS A 65 7.97 13.37 -0.11
CA LYS A 65 7.08 14.13 -0.99
C LYS A 65 6.70 13.27 -2.19
N ALA A 66 5.40 13.23 -2.50
CA ALA A 66 4.85 12.61 -3.68
C ALA A 66 3.92 13.62 -4.38
N GLY A 67 4.31 14.02 -5.59
CA GLY A 67 3.56 14.87 -6.46
C GLY A 67 3.64 16.37 -6.16
N GLU A 68 2.93 17.13 -6.99
CA GLU A 68 2.74 18.57 -6.86
C GLU A 68 1.24 18.89 -6.79
N GLY A 69 0.90 20.11 -6.39
CA GLY A 69 -0.51 20.54 -6.29
C GLY A 69 -1.27 20.50 -7.62
N SER A 70 -0.56 20.50 -8.75
CA SER A 70 -1.12 20.37 -10.10
C SER A 70 -1.47 18.93 -10.49
N ASP A 71 -1.05 17.93 -9.72
CA ASP A 71 -1.28 16.51 -10.06
C ASP A 71 -2.72 16.06 -9.80
N LEU A 72 -3.47 16.85 -9.02
CA LEU A 72 -4.87 16.57 -8.67
C LEU A 72 -5.72 17.81 -8.93
N ASP A 73 -6.92 17.59 -9.46
CA ASP A 73 -7.96 18.61 -9.45
C ASP A 73 -8.54 18.80 -8.04
N GLU A 74 -9.33 19.87 -7.85
CA GLU A 74 -9.88 20.22 -6.54
C GLU A 74 -10.77 19.11 -5.96
N LEU A 75 -11.50 18.39 -6.82
CA LEU A 75 -12.43 17.34 -6.41
C LEU A 75 -11.65 16.09 -5.94
N SER A 76 -10.66 15.65 -6.72
CA SER A 76 -9.78 14.53 -6.39
C SER A 76 -8.96 14.82 -5.14
N ARG A 77 -8.51 16.07 -4.97
CA ARG A 77 -7.82 16.51 -3.76
C ARG A 77 -8.74 16.48 -2.52
N ALA A 78 -9.98 16.92 -2.66
CA ALA A 78 -10.95 16.87 -1.56
C ALA A 78 -11.27 15.42 -1.15
N MET A 79 -11.48 14.54 -2.12
CA MET A 79 -11.70 13.11 -1.89
C MET A 79 -10.51 12.45 -1.20
N LEU A 80 -9.29 12.72 -1.67
CA LEU A 80 -8.07 12.19 -1.03
C LEU A 80 -7.96 12.63 0.43
N LEU A 81 -8.28 13.89 0.74
CA LEU A 81 -8.26 14.39 2.13
C LEU A 81 -9.37 13.80 3.00
N GLU A 82 -10.52 13.45 2.43
CA GLU A 82 -11.60 12.78 3.15
C GLU A 82 -11.24 11.33 3.48
N GLN A 83 -10.62 10.61 2.54
CA GLN A 83 -10.19 9.22 2.70
C GLN A 83 -9.01 9.03 3.70
N LEU A 84 -8.26 10.10 4.00
CA LEU A 84 -7.10 10.08 4.89
C LEU A 84 -7.38 10.58 6.32
N LYS A 85 -8.62 11.00 6.62
CA LYS A 85 -9.05 11.44 7.96
C LYS A 85 -9.43 10.27 8.86
#